data_AF-A0A3C1DNA4-F1
#
_entry.id   AF-A0A3C1DNA4-F1
#
_cell.length_a   1.000
_cell.length_b   1.000
_cell.length_c   1.000
_cell.angle_alpha   90.00
_cell.angle_beta   90.00
_cell.angle_gamma   90.00
#
_symmetry.space_group_name_H-M   'P 1'
#
loop_
_entity.id
_entity.type
_entity.pdbx_description
1 polymer ?
#
loop_
_entity_poly.entity_id
_entity_poly.type
_entity_poly.pdbx_seq_one_letter_code
_entity_poly.pdbx_strand_id
1 'polypeptide(L)'
;MSGLAVALRAYRHSLGGTEAPVIDGMTGEQRFFAGWAQVWRAKTREQEEIRRLAIDPHSPPEYRVLGVLVNNDDFISAFEVGPGDGMWKEPQERVKIW
;
A
#
# COMPACT_ATOMS: atom_id res chain seq x y z
N MET A 1 1.17 7.56 4.09
CA MET A 1 2.04 7.43 2.89
C MET A 1 3.52 7.33 3.27
N SER A 2 4.11 8.31 3.96
CA SER A 2 5.56 8.35 4.21
C SER A 2 6.12 7.16 5.02
N GLY A 3 5.37 6.64 5.99
CA GLY A 3 5.80 5.50 6.80
C GLY A 3 6.04 4.22 5.97
N LEU A 4 5.19 3.95 4.97
CA LEU A 4 5.33 2.80 4.08
C LEU A 4 6.62 2.89 3.24
N ALA A 5 6.91 4.07 2.68
CA ALA A 5 8.10 4.30 1.87
C ALA A 5 9.41 4.17 2.68
N VAL A 6 9.42 4.64 3.93
CA VAL A 6 10.56 4.44 4.85
C VAL A 6 10.71 2.95 5.20
N ALA A 7 9.61 2.26 5.52
CA ALA A 7 9.63 0.85 5.84
C ALA A 7 10.11 -0.03 4.67
N LEU A 8 9.71 0.29 3.43
CA LEU A 8 10.17 -0.44 2.24
C LEU A 8 11.67 -0.25 2.01
N ARG A 9 12.18 0.97 2.17
CA ARG A 9 13.63 1.25 2.11
C ARG A 9 14.39 0.48 3.17
N ALA A 10 13.87 0.45 4.41
CA ALA A 10 14.47 -0.32 5.49
C ALA A 10 14.45 -1.83 5.20
N TYR A 11 13.36 -2.34 4.65
CA TYR A 11 13.24 -3.74 4.21
C TYR A 11 14.28 -4.09 3.14
N ARG A 12 14.41 -3.28 2.07
CA ARG A 12 15.44 -3.48 1.04
C ARG A 12 16.85 -3.45 1.63
N HIS A 13 17.11 -2.53 2.57
CA HIS A 13 18.41 -2.43 3.23
C HIS A 13 18.73 -3.65 4.09
N SER A 14 17.74 -4.22 4.79
CA SER A 14 17.94 -5.38 5.66
C SER A 14 18.30 -6.65 4.89
N LEU A 15 18.03 -6.71 3.58
CA LEU A 15 18.43 -7.82 2.72
C LEU A 15 19.95 -7.83 2.42
N GLY A 16 20.69 -6.76 2.72
CA GLY A 16 22.14 -6.72 2.53
C GLY A 16 22.58 -6.93 1.07
N GLY A 17 21.73 -6.56 0.11
CA GLY A 17 21.98 -6.75 -1.33
C GLY A 17 21.62 -8.15 -1.87
N THR A 18 21.06 -9.02 -1.04
CA THR A 18 20.54 -10.32 -1.48
C THR A 18 19.08 -10.20 -1.92
N GLU A 19 18.65 -11.08 -2.81
CA GLU A 19 17.23 -11.18 -3.15
C GLU A 19 16.45 -11.87 -2.02
N ALA A 20 15.30 -11.31 -1.69
CA ALA A 20 14.39 -11.96 -0.75
C ALA A 20 13.84 -13.26 -1.36
N PRO A 21 13.72 -14.34 -0.58
CA PRO A 21 13.15 -15.58 -1.09
C PRO A 21 11.72 -15.38 -1.57
N VAL A 22 11.33 -16.07 -2.63
CA VAL A 22 9.92 -16.19 -3.03
C VAL A 22 9.24 -17.17 -2.09
N ILE A 23 8.11 -16.78 -1.51
CA ILE A 23 7.33 -17.61 -0.58
C ILE A 23 5.88 -17.56 -1.05
N ASP A 24 5.26 -18.73 -1.18
CA ASP A 24 3.87 -18.90 -1.65
C ASP A 24 3.60 -18.18 -2.99
N GLY A 25 4.59 -18.17 -3.89
CA GLY A 25 4.50 -17.53 -5.20
C GLY A 25 4.61 -16.00 -5.19
N MET A 26 4.83 -15.37 -4.04
CA MET A 26 5.01 -13.93 -3.92
C MET A 26 6.48 -13.55 -3.73
N THR A 27 6.93 -12.50 -4.43
CA THR A 27 8.23 -11.87 -4.19
C THR A 27 8.27 -11.19 -2.81
N GLY A 28 9.47 -10.87 -2.33
CA GLY A 28 9.61 -10.17 -1.05
C GLY A 28 8.85 -8.85 -0.98
N GLU A 29 8.86 -8.06 -2.05
CA GLU A 29 8.15 -6.77 -2.11
C GLU A 29 6.64 -6.97 -2.19
N GLN A 30 6.16 -7.94 -2.98
CA GLN A 30 4.74 -8.30 -3.00
C GLN A 30 4.24 -8.69 -1.61
N ARG A 31 5.03 -9.47 -0.86
CA ARG A 31 4.70 -9.82 0.54
C ARG A 31 4.74 -8.62 1.48
N PHE A 32 5.68 -7.69 1.29
CA PHE A 32 5.72 -6.46 2.07
C PHE A 32 4.41 -5.65 1.91
N PHE A 33 3.94 -5.46 0.68
CA PHE A 33 2.68 -4.77 0.41
C PHE A 33 1.46 -5.57 0.87
N ALA A 34 1.46 -6.89 0.71
CA ALA A 34 0.41 -7.75 1.25
C ALA A 34 0.30 -7.67 2.78
N GLY A 35 1.45 -7.63 3.47
CA GLY A 35 1.52 -7.43 4.92
C GLY A 35 0.96 -6.06 5.34
N TRP A 36 1.34 -5.00 4.62
CA TRP A 36 0.75 -3.66 4.83
C TRP A 36 -0.78 -3.68 4.70
N ALA A 37 -1.30 -4.27 3.62
CA ALA A 37 -2.74 -4.36 3.39
C ALA A 37 -3.45 -5.19 4.47
N GLN A 38 -2.83 -6.28 4.94
CA GLN A 38 -3.40 -7.19 5.93
C GLN A 38 -3.63 -6.51 7.29
N VAL A 39 -2.74 -5.60 7.72
CA VAL A 39 -2.90 -4.85 8.98
C VAL A 39 -4.18 -3.99 8.98
N TRP A 40 -4.63 -3.55 7.80
CA TRP A 40 -5.83 -2.73 7.65
C TRP A 40 -7.09 -3.53 7.33
N ARG A 41 -7.04 -4.87 7.38
CA ARG A 41 -8.21 -5.71 7.14
C ARG A 41 -9.25 -5.52 8.24
N ALA A 42 -10.32 -4.78 7.93
CA ALA A 42 -11.43 -4.54 8.83
C ALA A 42 -12.75 -4.39 8.06
N LYS A 43 -13.87 -4.59 8.75
CA LYS A 43 -15.21 -4.26 8.27
C LYS A 43 -15.99 -3.60 9.40
N THR A 44 -16.67 -2.52 9.08
CA THR A 44 -17.41 -1.71 10.05
C THR A 44 -18.91 -1.81 9.75
N ARG A 45 -19.76 -1.66 10.77
CA ARG A 45 -21.20 -1.53 10.54
C ARG A 45 -21.47 -0.14 9.97
N GLU A 46 -22.41 -0.03 9.04
CA GLU A 46 -22.73 1.21 8.32
C GLU A 46 -22.92 2.42 9.25
N GLN A 47 -23.66 2.27 10.36
CA GLN A 47 -23.89 3.38 11.29
C GLN A 47 -22.59 3.88 11.95
N GLU A 48 -21.68 2.95 12.26
CA GLU A 48 -20.39 3.30 12.84
C GLU A 48 -19.43 3.87 11.78
N GLU A 49 -19.54 3.43 10.53
CA GLU A 49 -18.77 3.98 9.42
C GLU A 49 -19.17 5.43 9.12
N ILE A 50 -20.48 5.73 9.08
CA ILE A 50 -21.00 7.09 8.96
C ILE A 50 -20.51 7.96 10.13
N ARG A 51 -20.59 7.44 11.36
CA ARG A 51 -20.11 8.16 12.54
C ARG A 51 -18.62 8.47 12.44
N ARG A 52 -17.79 7.48 12.11
CA ARG A 52 -16.34 7.65 11.96
C ARG A 52 -15.97 8.61 10.85
N LEU A 53 -16.68 8.58 9.73
CA LEU A 53 -16.46 9.55 8.64
C LEU A 53 -16.60 10.99 9.12
N ALA A 54 -17.45 11.24 10.13
CA ALA A 54 -17.64 12.58 10.70
C ALA A 54 -16.63 12.97 11.79
N ILE A 55 -16.00 12.00 12.48
CA ILE A 55 -15.24 12.28 13.71
C ILE A 55 -13.82 11.70 13.77
N ASP A 56 -13.54 10.65 13.01
CA ASP A 56 -12.23 10.00 13.00
C ASP A 56 -11.35 10.76 12.01
N PRO A 57 -10.21 11.34 12.45
CA PRO A 57 -9.34 12.09 11.55
C PRO A 57 -8.64 11.19 10.52
N HIS A 58 -8.72 9.87 10.69
CA HIS A 58 -8.08 8.94 9.78
C HIS A 58 -9.06 8.43 8.71
N SER A 59 -8.53 8.20 7.51
CA SER A 59 -9.28 7.54 6.44
C SER A 59 -9.76 6.14 6.85
N PRO A 60 -10.91 5.68 6.32
CA PRO A 60 -11.35 4.30 6.47
C PRO A 60 -10.28 3.29 6.04
N PRO A 61 -10.24 2.08 6.64
CA PRO A 61 -9.15 1.12 6.46
C PRO A 61 -8.82 0.78 5.00
N GLU A 62 -9.82 0.62 4.14
CA GLU A 62 -9.66 0.37 2.71
C GLU A 62 -8.92 1.51 2.01
N TYR A 63 -9.20 2.77 2.35
CA TYR A 63 -8.55 3.93 1.76
C TYR A 63 -7.15 4.16 2.31
N ARG A 64 -6.83 3.64 3.51
CA ARG A 64 -5.44 3.59 4.01
C ARG A 64 -4.56 2.65 3.20
N VAL A 65 -5.15 1.69 2.49
CA VAL A 65 -4.47 0.81 1.54
C VAL A 65 -4.52 1.41 0.14
N LEU A 66 -5.73 1.54 -0.43
CA LEU A 66 -5.92 1.94 -1.83
C LEU A 66 -5.35 3.33 -2.11
N GLY A 67 -5.65 4.32 -1.27
CA GLY A 67 -5.18 5.69 -1.45
C GLY A 67 -3.67 5.85 -1.30
N VAL A 68 -3.01 4.95 -0.55
CA VAL A 68 -1.56 4.96 -0.40
C VAL A 68 -0.89 4.24 -1.57
N LEU A 69 -1.37 3.06 -1.94
CA LEU A 69 -0.72 2.20 -2.93
C LEU A 69 -0.88 2.72 -4.37
N VAL A 70 -2.00 3.36 -4.71
CA VAL A 70 -2.22 3.98 -6.05
C VAL A 70 -1.21 5.10 -6.36
N ASN A 71 -0.62 5.70 -5.32
CA ASN A 71 0.40 6.75 -5.45
C ASN A 71 1.83 6.23 -5.29
N ASN A 72 2.03 4.92 -5.16
CA ASN A 72 3.33 4.32 -4.85
C ASN A 72 3.90 3.56 -6.06
N ASP A 73 4.99 4.08 -6.63
CA ASP A 73 5.63 3.48 -7.82
C ASP A 73 6.20 2.09 -7.55
N ASP A 74 6.68 1.82 -6.34
CA ASP A 74 7.20 0.50 -5.97
C ASP A 74 6.10 -0.57 -5.99
N PHE A 75 4.89 -0.24 -5.52
CA PHE A 75 3.73 -1.12 -5.60
C PHE A 75 3.34 -1.38 -7.05
N ILE A 76 3.28 -0.32 -7.86
CA ILE A 76 2.94 -0.40 -9.29
C ILE A 76 3.93 -1.31 -10.02
N SER A 77 5.22 -1.19 -9.73
CA SER A 77 6.27 -2.05 -10.26
C SER A 77 6.13 -3.50 -9.76
N ALA A 78 5.99 -3.69 -8.44
CA ALA A 78 5.96 -5.03 -7.82
C ALA A 78 4.77 -5.90 -8.26
N PHE A 79 3.67 -5.28 -8.69
CA PHE A 79 2.47 -5.96 -9.20
C PHE A 79 2.23 -5.72 -10.70
N GLU A 80 3.19 -5.12 -11.40
CA GLU A 80 3.11 -4.84 -12.85
C GLU A 80 1.82 -4.11 -13.26
N VAL A 81 1.34 -3.19 -12.41
CA VAL A 81 0.10 -2.44 -12.63
C VAL A 81 0.30 -1.47 -13.79
N GLY A 82 -0.60 -1.52 -14.77
CA GLY A 82 -0.53 -0.74 -16.00
C GLY A 82 -1.84 -0.03 -16.38
N PRO A 83 -1.82 0.77 -17.46
CA PRO A 83 -3.01 1.45 -17.95
C PRO A 83 -4.18 0.48 -18.16
N GLY A 84 -5.34 0.81 -17.58
CA GLY A 84 -6.54 -0.03 -17.60
C GLY A 84 -6.80 -0.78 -16.30
N ASP A 85 -5.78 -0.95 -15.45
CA ASP A 85 -5.96 -1.52 -14.11
C ASP A 85 -6.58 -0.51 -13.15
N GLY A 86 -7.43 -0.98 -12.22
CA GLY A 86 -8.11 -0.12 -11.26
C GLY A 86 -7.18 0.62 -10.29
N MET A 87 -5.94 0.15 -10.13
CA MET A 87 -4.90 0.77 -9.29
C MET A 87 -3.88 1.58 -10.11
N TRP A 88 -4.11 1.79 -11.41
CA TRP A 88 -3.27 2.65 -12.22
C TRP A 88 -3.66 4.11 -12.10
N LYS A 89 -2.64 4.96 -12.07
CA LYS A 89 -2.76 6.41 -12.16
C LYS A 89 -1.56 6.93 -12.93
N GLU A 90 -1.74 7.93 -13.80
CA GLU A 90 -0.62 8.46 -14.58
C GLU A 90 0.49 8.99 -13.64
N PRO A 91 1.79 8.79 -13.96
CA PRO A 91 2.88 9.17 -13.07
C PRO A 91 2.81 10.63 -12.59
N GLN A 92 2.42 11.57 -13.47
CA GLN A 92 2.26 12.98 -13.13
C GLN A 92 1.07 13.30 -12.20
N GLU A 93 0.10 12.39 -12.09
CA GLU A 93 -1.05 12.57 -11.21
C GLU A 93 -0.86 11.88 -9.85
N ARG A 94 0.19 11.06 -9.68
CA ARG A 94 0.52 10.41 -8.40
C ARG A 94 1.03 11.45 -7.41
N VAL A 95 0.45 11.45 -6.22
CA VAL A 95 0.82 12.38 -5.15
C VAL A 95 2.12 11.92 -4.49
N LYS A 96 3.16 12.76 -4.54
CA LYS A 96 4.42 12.57 -3.83
C LYS A 96 4.71 13.82 -2.99
N ILE A 97 4.93 13.62 -1.69
CA ILE A 97 5.16 14.74 -0.74
C ILE A 97 6.57 14.69 -0.14
N TRP A 98 7.04 13.49 0.22
CA TRP A 98 8.28 13.25 0.96
C TRP A 98 9.12 12.18 0.28
#